data_AF-A0A7W4CA01-F1
#
_entry.id   AF-A0A7W4CA01-F1
#
_cell.length_a   1.000
_cell.length_b   1.000
_cell.length_c   1.000
_cell.angle_alpha   90.00
_cell.angle_beta   90.00
_cell.angle_gamma   90.00
#
_symmetry.space_group_name_H-M   'P 1'
#
loop_
_entity.id
_entity.type
_entity.pdbx_description
1 polymer ?
#
loop_
_entity_poly.entity_id
_entity_poly.type
_entity_poly.pdbx_seq_one_letter_code
_entity_poly.pdbx_strand_id
1 'polypeptide(L)'
;MPHTKINQDPLYQEQVNKAVWAACDTFRGTVDPSIYKDFILTMLFLKYISDVHQDKYDELKAEYGDEPELIAEMMGTQSFQIPTGATFWDLYEARHEAGNGSRIDQVLHAIEEANGTKLKNVFQDISFNTDKLGDEKQKNDILRHLLEDFGKDTLNLRPSRVGSLDVIGNAYEYLIKHFAAGSGKSAGEFYTPPEVSDLLSIILEPQQGDSICDPACGSGSLLMKCGKQVQNNFAGSKQYALFGQEAIGSTWSLAKMNMFLHGEDNHRIEWGDTIRNPKLQDKEGGLLHFDVVTANPPFSLDKWGFEDAGNDHFGRFRRGIPPKTKGDYAFISHMIETLKPQTGRMGVVVPHGVLFRASSEGKIRQQLIDDNLLDTVIGLPEKLFFGTGIPAAILLFKKQKDDNKVLFIDASREFKSGKNQNQLTPENIQKVVDTYKARETTDKYSYLASLEEIAENDYNLNIPRYVDTFEEEEEIDLVAVRTERLALQNELAELEAEMADYLEELGYGA
;
A
#
# COMPACT_ATOMS: atom_id res chain seq x y z
N MET A 1 12.28 38.57 14.54
CA MET A 1 11.84 37.17 14.72
C MET A 1 12.88 36.29 14.06
N PRO A 2 13.41 35.24 14.70
CA PRO A 2 14.30 34.33 14.01
C PRO A 2 13.48 33.58 12.96
N HIS A 3 13.95 33.58 11.72
CA HIS A 3 13.35 32.82 10.63
C HIS A 3 13.25 31.35 11.00
N THR A 4 12.04 30.84 11.24
CA THR A 4 11.78 29.41 11.38
C THR A 4 12.18 28.77 10.05
N LYS A 5 13.32 28.08 10.02
CA LYS A 5 13.78 27.37 8.83
C LYS A 5 12.83 26.20 8.60
N ILE A 6 12.09 26.26 7.48
CA ILE A 6 11.36 25.12 6.93
C ILE A 6 12.35 23.95 6.80
N ASN A 7 12.14 22.89 7.56
CA ASN A 7 13.09 21.78 7.59
C ASN A 7 12.74 20.74 6.53
N GLN A 8 13.22 20.93 5.31
CA GLN A 8 13.08 19.96 4.20
C GLN A 8 14.21 18.92 4.18
N ASP A 9 14.96 18.76 5.27
CA ASP A 9 16.06 17.81 5.36
C ASP A 9 15.53 16.37 5.38
N PRO A 10 15.97 15.45 4.49
CA PRO A 10 15.66 14.03 4.58
C PRO A 10 15.96 13.40 5.96
N LEU A 11 16.95 13.94 6.68
CA LEU A 11 17.26 13.54 8.05
C LEU A 11 16.12 13.85 9.03
N TYR A 12 15.29 14.85 8.74
CA TYR A 12 14.12 15.20 9.55
C TYR A 12 12.99 14.16 9.37
N GLN A 13 12.69 13.73 8.14
CA GLN A 13 11.73 12.63 7.90
C GLN A 13 12.14 11.36 8.66
N GLU A 14 13.43 11.00 8.59
CA GLU A 14 13.94 9.82 9.29
C GLU A 14 13.80 9.95 10.82
N GLN A 15 14.02 11.15 11.36
CA GLN A 15 13.82 11.43 12.79
C GLN A 15 12.34 11.31 13.19
N VAL A 16 11.42 11.86 12.40
CA VAL A 16 9.98 11.73 12.64
C VAL A 16 9.56 10.27 12.60
N ASN A 17 9.99 9.51 11.57
CA ASN A 17 9.70 8.08 11.43
C ASN A 17 10.19 7.27 12.64
N LYS A 18 11.42 7.54 13.10
CA LYS A 18 11.99 6.91 14.30
C LYS A 18 11.20 7.28 15.55
N ALA A 19 10.79 8.54 15.69
CA ALA A 19 10.04 9.00 16.86
C ALA A 19 8.64 8.40 16.94
N VAL A 20 7.89 8.35 15.83
CA VAL A 20 6.57 7.68 15.81
C VAL A 20 6.68 6.18 16.02
N TRP A 21 7.74 5.53 15.52
CA TRP A 21 7.98 4.12 15.79
C TRP A 21 8.38 3.85 17.24
N ALA A 22 9.15 4.75 17.86
CA ALA A 22 9.49 4.67 19.27
C ALA A 22 8.26 4.83 20.17
N ALA A 23 7.25 5.62 19.77
CA ALA A 23 5.99 5.71 20.51
C ALA A 23 5.26 4.34 20.60
N CYS A 24 5.54 3.40 19.70
CA CYS A 24 5.01 2.04 19.79
C CYS A 24 5.57 1.26 21.00
N ASP A 25 6.76 1.62 21.51
CA ASP A 25 7.37 0.97 22.67
C ASP A 25 6.49 1.07 23.92
N THR A 26 5.65 2.10 24.03
CA THR A 26 4.66 2.26 25.10
C THR A 26 3.70 1.07 25.21
N PHE A 27 3.46 0.33 24.12
CA PHE A 27 2.56 -0.83 24.09
C PHE A 27 3.28 -2.18 24.03
N ARG A 28 4.59 -2.21 23.75
CA ARG A 28 5.30 -3.47 23.54
C ARG A 28 5.39 -4.28 24.83
N GLY A 29 4.99 -5.55 24.74
CA GLY A 29 4.97 -6.47 25.88
C GLY A 29 3.66 -6.45 26.70
N THR A 30 2.75 -5.50 26.44
CA THR A 30 1.45 -5.40 27.13
C THR A 30 0.26 -5.51 26.17
N VAL A 31 0.42 -5.10 24.90
CA VAL A 31 -0.64 -5.13 23.88
C VAL A 31 -0.10 -5.72 22.57
N ASP A 32 -0.94 -6.47 21.86
CA ASP A 32 -0.59 -7.07 20.57
C ASP A 32 -0.42 -5.99 19.46
N PRO A 33 0.58 -6.12 18.56
CA PRO A 33 0.77 -5.19 17.43
C PRO A 33 -0.43 -4.97 16.53
N SER A 34 -1.27 -6.00 16.33
CA SER A 34 -2.49 -5.87 15.53
C SER A 34 -3.54 -4.96 16.18
N ILE A 35 -3.44 -4.74 17.50
CA ILE A 35 -4.34 -3.90 18.29
C ILE A 35 -3.73 -2.51 18.45
N TYR A 36 -2.48 -2.39 18.92
CA TYR A 36 -1.93 -1.08 19.23
C TYR A 36 -1.62 -0.22 18.01
N LYS A 37 -1.58 -0.81 16.80
CA LYS A 37 -1.49 -0.06 15.54
C LYS A 37 -2.59 1.01 15.44
N ASP A 38 -3.82 0.68 15.86
CA ASP A 38 -4.97 1.55 15.70
C ASP A 38 -4.84 2.75 16.66
N PHE A 39 -4.33 2.52 17.90
CA PHE A 39 -4.04 3.59 18.86
C PHE A 39 -2.95 4.53 18.38
N ILE A 40 -1.84 4.00 17.86
CA ILE A 40 -0.72 4.80 17.36
C ILE A 40 -1.13 5.64 16.16
N LEU A 41 -1.81 5.04 15.17
CA LEU A 41 -2.25 5.73 13.96
C LEU A 41 -3.29 6.80 14.28
N THR A 42 -4.25 6.51 15.16
CA THR A 42 -5.26 7.49 15.59
C THR A 42 -4.63 8.63 16.39
N MET A 43 -3.67 8.34 17.28
CA MET A 43 -2.97 9.38 18.04
C MET A 43 -2.10 10.26 17.14
N LEU A 44 -1.42 9.69 16.13
CA LEU A 44 -0.69 10.46 15.13
C LEU A 44 -1.63 11.39 14.35
N PHE A 45 -2.80 10.88 13.93
CA PHE A 45 -3.83 11.69 13.29
C PHE A 45 -4.29 12.86 14.18
N LEU A 46 -4.65 12.57 15.44
CA LEU A 46 -5.07 13.58 16.42
C LEU A 46 -3.98 14.63 16.67
N LYS A 47 -2.73 14.19 16.82
CA LYS A 47 -1.59 15.08 17.00
C LYS A 47 -1.43 16.01 15.81
N TYR A 48 -1.51 15.47 14.61
CA TYR A 48 -1.36 16.24 13.37
C TYR A 48 -2.43 17.33 13.25
N ILE A 49 -3.72 16.97 13.33
CA ILE A 49 -4.81 17.95 13.18
C ILE A 49 -4.71 19.04 14.26
N SER A 50 -4.30 18.68 15.48
CA SER A 50 -4.11 19.61 16.58
C SER A 50 -2.98 20.60 16.32
N ASP A 51 -1.86 20.12 15.75
CA ASP A 51 -0.74 20.98 15.40
C ASP A 51 -1.06 21.90 14.22
N VAL A 52 -1.76 21.42 13.20
CA VAL A 52 -2.24 22.26 12.09
C VAL A 52 -3.16 23.36 12.60
N HIS A 53 -4.10 22.99 13.48
CA HIS A 53 -5.00 23.95 14.10
C HIS A 53 -4.23 25.01 14.91
N GLN A 54 -3.28 24.58 15.74
CA GLN A 54 -2.49 25.49 16.56
C GLN A 54 -1.60 26.42 15.72
N ASP A 55 -0.99 25.89 14.65
CA ASP A 55 -0.13 26.68 13.76
C ASP A 55 -0.95 27.76 13.05
N LYS A 56 -2.16 27.41 12.59
CA LYS A 56 -3.05 28.37 11.96
C LYS A 56 -3.56 29.42 12.95
N TYR A 57 -3.89 29.02 14.17
CA TYR A 57 -4.26 29.95 15.23
C TYR A 57 -3.14 30.94 15.53
N ASP A 58 -1.90 30.46 15.66
CA ASP A 58 -0.73 31.31 15.93
C ASP A 58 -0.44 32.27 14.76
N GLU A 59 -0.62 31.82 13.51
CA GLU A 59 -0.53 32.67 12.31
C GLU A 59 -1.56 33.81 12.36
N LEU A 60 -2.83 33.49 12.58
CA LEU A 60 -3.91 34.48 12.65
C LEU A 60 -3.70 35.45 13.81
N LYS A 61 -3.27 34.95 14.98
CA LYS A 61 -2.96 35.80 16.12
C LYS A 61 -1.79 36.75 15.85
N ALA A 62 -0.78 36.30 15.10
CA ALA A 62 0.33 37.16 14.70
C ALA A 62 -0.09 38.25 13.69
N GLU A 63 -1.03 37.93 12.79
CA GLU A 63 -1.55 38.85 11.77
C GLU A 63 -2.55 39.88 12.34
N TYR A 64 -3.49 39.43 13.17
CA TYR A 64 -4.63 40.23 13.65
C TYR A 64 -4.51 40.71 15.11
N GLY A 65 -3.53 40.21 15.88
CA GLY A 65 -3.35 40.59 17.27
C GLY A 65 -4.31 39.88 18.22
N ASP A 66 -4.74 40.57 19.28
CA ASP A 66 -5.61 40.01 20.34
C ASP A 66 -7.10 40.22 20.02
N GLU A 67 -7.53 39.69 18.87
CA GLU A 67 -8.91 39.78 18.37
C GLU A 67 -9.58 38.39 18.37
N PRO A 68 -9.99 37.87 19.54
CA PRO A 68 -10.39 36.46 19.70
C PRO A 68 -11.65 36.09 18.91
N GLU A 69 -12.59 37.01 18.74
CA GLU A 69 -13.82 36.76 17.97
C GLU A 69 -13.51 36.58 16.47
N LEU A 70 -12.68 37.45 15.91
CA LEU A 70 -12.24 37.36 14.52
C LEU A 70 -11.44 36.09 14.26
N ILE A 71 -10.49 35.77 15.15
CA ILE A 71 -9.69 34.54 15.02
C ILE A 71 -10.59 33.31 15.07
N ALA A 72 -11.55 33.25 15.99
CA ALA A 72 -12.50 32.14 16.07
C ALA A 72 -13.34 31.99 14.79
N GLU A 73 -13.82 33.09 14.22
CA GLU A 73 -14.58 33.07 12.96
C GLU A 73 -13.71 32.57 11.79
N MET A 74 -12.46 33.03 11.68
CA MET A 74 -11.53 32.58 10.64
C MET A 74 -11.13 31.11 10.80
N MET A 75 -10.95 30.63 12.03
CA MET A 75 -10.73 29.21 12.31
C MET A 75 -11.96 28.36 11.92
N GLY A 76 -13.17 28.91 12.05
CA GLY A 76 -14.42 28.29 11.58
C GLY A 76 -14.48 28.06 10.06
N THR A 77 -13.62 28.73 9.27
CA THR A 77 -13.55 28.53 7.81
C THR A 77 -12.59 27.42 7.39
N GLN A 78 -11.79 26.90 8.33
CA GLN A 78 -10.83 25.82 8.03
C GLN A 78 -11.55 24.54 7.60
N SER A 79 -10.92 23.79 6.70
CA SER A 79 -11.44 22.51 6.20
C SER A 79 -11.72 21.51 7.33
N PHE A 80 -11.04 21.67 8.47
CA PHE A 80 -11.15 20.82 9.63
C PHE A 80 -11.46 21.64 10.88
N GLN A 81 -12.48 21.23 11.62
CA GLN A 81 -12.93 21.89 12.84
C GLN A 81 -12.42 21.14 14.07
N ILE A 82 -11.80 21.85 15.01
CA ILE A 82 -11.43 21.29 16.32
C ILE A 82 -12.19 22.07 17.38
N PRO A 83 -13.10 21.42 18.12
CA PRO A 83 -13.79 22.06 19.24
C PRO A 83 -12.82 22.57 20.30
N THR A 84 -13.21 23.61 21.02
CA THR A 84 -12.44 24.12 22.17
C THR A 84 -12.24 23.00 23.20
N GLY A 85 -11.00 22.82 23.67
CA GLY A 85 -10.66 21.77 24.63
C GLY A 85 -10.51 20.37 24.03
N ALA A 86 -10.56 20.24 22.70
CA ALA A 86 -10.46 18.97 21.99
C ALA A 86 -9.14 18.81 21.21
N THR A 87 -8.08 19.50 21.60
CA THR A 87 -6.75 19.31 21.00
C THR A 87 -5.97 18.20 21.69
N PHE A 88 -4.97 17.67 21.00
CA PHE A 88 -3.93 16.83 21.60
C PHE A 88 -3.28 17.51 22.81
N TRP A 89 -3.06 18.83 22.75
CA TRP A 89 -2.39 19.57 23.81
C TRP A 89 -3.25 19.70 25.06
N ASP A 90 -4.57 19.80 24.92
CA ASP A 90 -5.51 19.75 26.05
C ASP A 90 -5.41 18.39 26.78
N LEU A 91 -5.35 17.29 26.02
CA LEU A 91 -5.13 15.95 26.56
C LEU A 91 -3.74 15.82 27.21
N TYR A 92 -2.72 16.39 26.57
CA TYR A 92 -1.36 16.39 27.08
C TYR A 92 -1.26 17.09 28.43
N GLU A 93 -1.85 18.27 28.61
CA GLU A 93 -1.81 18.99 29.90
C GLU A 93 -2.52 18.20 31.01
N ALA A 94 -3.63 17.52 30.69
CA ALA A 94 -4.39 16.70 31.64
C ALA A 94 -3.82 15.28 31.86
N ARG A 95 -2.71 14.90 31.21
CA ARG A 95 -2.23 13.50 31.15
C ARG A 95 -1.91 12.83 32.50
N HIS A 96 -1.67 13.63 33.54
CA HIS A 96 -1.38 13.13 34.89
C HIS A 96 -2.64 12.88 35.73
N GLU A 97 -3.81 13.31 35.25
CA GLU A 97 -5.08 13.05 35.90
C GLU A 97 -5.60 11.65 35.52
N ALA A 98 -6.42 11.03 36.39
CA ALA A 98 -7.09 9.78 36.03
C ALA A 98 -8.12 9.99 34.90
N GLY A 99 -8.39 8.93 34.14
CA GLY A 99 -9.42 8.92 33.09
C GLY A 99 -8.93 9.29 31.69
N ASN A 100 -7.64 9.12 31.39
CA ASN A 100 -7.05 9.39 30.07
C ASN A 100 -7.82 8.72 28.93
N GLY A 101 -8.20 7.44 29.09
CA GLY A 101 -8.93 6.70 28.06
C GLY A 101 -10.28 7.35 27.72
N SER A 102 -11.05 7.71 28.73
CA SER A 102 -12.35 8.38 28.54
C SER A 102 -12.19 9.78 27.95
N ARG A 103 -11.19 10.55 28.39
CA ARG A 103 -10.93 11.89 27.84
C ARG A 103 -10.55 11.84 26.36
N ILE A 104 -9.68 10.90 25.95
CA ILE A 104 -9.31 10.74 24.55
C ILE A 104 -10.54 10.38 23.71
N ASP A 105 -11.35 9.42 24.15
CA ASP A 105 -12.57 9.02 23.42
C ASP A 105 -13.56 10.18 23.27
N GLN A 106 -13.73 11.02 24.31
CA GLN A 106 -14.56 12.22 24.25
C GLN A 106 -14.04 13.25 23.24
N VAL A 107 -12.73 13.48 23.22
CA VAL A 107 -12.08 14.39 22.26
C VAL A 107 -12.27 13.90 20.83
N LEU A 108 -12.04 12.62 20.56
CA LEU A 108 -12.25 12.03 19.23
C LEU A 108 -13.71 12.15 18.78
N HIS A 109 -14.66 11.90 19.68
CA HIS A 109 -16.08 12.06 19.39
C HIS A 109 -16.46 13.52 19.08
N ALA A 110 -15.97 14.48 19.88
CA ALA A 110 -16.23 15.89 19.64
C ALA A 110 -15.68 16.36 18.27
N ILE A 111 -14.48 15.89 17.91
CA ILE A 111 -13.87 16.15 16.60
C ILE A 111 -14.73 15.52 15.48
N GLU A 112 -15.20 14.29 15.65
CA GLU A 112 -16.05 13.62 14.68
C GLU A 112 -17.35 14.39 14.42
N GLU A 113 -18.05 14.80 15.48
CA GLU A 113 -19.29 15.58 15.39
C GLU A 113 -19.07 16.93 14.68
N ALA A 114 -17.99 17.63 15.00
CA ALA A 114 -17.67 18.94 14.42
C ALA A 114 -17.36 18.88 12.91
N ASN A 115 -16.92 17.72 12.40
CA ASN A 115 -16.51 17.55 11.00
C ASN A 115 -17.56 16.80 10.15
N GLY A 116 -18.70 16.41 10.74
CA GLY A 116 -19.85 15.86 10.03
C GLY A 116 -19.49 14.71 9.10
N THR A 117 -19.91 14.79 7.83
CA THR A 117 -19.72 13.71 6.84
C THR A 117 -18.26 13.40 6.51
N LYS A 118 -17.32 14.29 6.83
CA LYS A 118 -15.89 14.06 6.56
C LYS A 118 -15.32 12.98 7.47
N LEU A 119 -15.65 13.03 8.75
CA LEU A 119 -15.16 12.08 9.77
C LEU A 119 -16.20 11.15 10.36
N LYS A 120 -17.47 11.25 9.94
CA LYS A 120 -18.53 10.38 10.41
C LYS A 120 -18.09 8.91 10.40
N ASN A 121 -18.22 8.27 11.55
CA ASN A 121 -17.87 6.90 11.90
C ASN A 121 -16.38 6.55 11.87
N VAL A 122 -15.46 7.50 11.62
CA VAL A 122 -14.02 7.21 11.49
C VAL A 122 -13.44 6.64 12.80
N PHE A 123 -13.90 7.09 13.97
CA PHE A 123 -13.40 6.62 15.27
C PHE A 123 -14.27 5.54 15.94
N GLN A 124 -15.32 5.04 15.28
CA GLN A 124 -16.30 4.15 15.93
C GLN A 124 -15.71 2.80 16.43
N ASP A 125 -14.66 2.30 15.77
CA ASP A 125 -14.07 0.99 16.05
C ASP A 125 -12.90 1.06 17.04
N ILE A 126 -12.53 2.26 17.49
CA ILE A 126 -11.43 2.49 18.44
C ILE A 126 -11.95 3.10 19.75
N SER A 127 -11.51 2.52 20.86
CA SER A 127 -11.73 3.11 22.19
C SER A 127 -10.45 3.00 23.00
N PHE A 128 -9.94 4.15 23.42
CA PHE A 128 -8.83 4.28 24.36
C PHE A 128 -9.25 3.93 25.78
N ASN A 129 -10.56 3.86 26.08
CA ASN A 129 -11.05 3.36 27.36
C ASN A 129 -11.25 1.83 27.46
N THR A 130 -10.77 1.07 26.47
CA THR A 130 -10.93 -0.40 26.41
C THR A 130 -10.15 -1.16 27.49
N ASP A 131 -10.69 -2.31 27.91
CA ASP A 131 -10.00 -3.26 28.81
C ASP A 131 -8.78 -3.94 28.16
N LYS A 132 -8.62 -3.84 26.82
CA LYS A 132 -7.42 -4.33 26.12
C LYS A 132 -6.14 -3.61 26.55
N LEU A 133 -6.24 -2.45 27.18
CA LEU A 133 -5.12 -1.69 27.73
C LEU A 133 -4.80 -2.04 29.20
N GLY A 134 -5.51 -3.01 29.77
CA GLY A 134 -5.37 -3.42 31.17
C GLY A 134 -6.32 -2.70 32.11
N ASP A 135 -6.06 -2.84 33.42
CA ASP A 135 -6.84 -2.16 34.45
C ASP A 135 -6.71 -0.64 34.36
N GLU A 136 -7.55 0.09 35.11
CA GLU A 136 -7.61 1.55 34.99
C GLU A 136 -6.28 2.23 35.32
N LYS A 137 -5.48 1.67 36.23
CA LYS A 137 -4.16 2.23 36.57
C LYS A 137 -3.19 2.03 35.40
N GLN A 138 -3.06 0.79 34.93
CA GLN A 138 -2.20 0.43 33.80
C GLN A 138 -2.58 1.22 32.54
N LYS A 139 -3.88 1.30 32.24
CA LYS A 139 -4.41 2.07 31.11
C LYS A 139 -4.01 3.54 31.20
N ASN A 140 -4.22 4.18 32.36
CA ASN A 140 -3.82 5.58 32.54
C ASN A 140 -2.30 5.78 32.39
N ASP A 141 -1.48 4.86 32.89
CA ASP A 141 -0.03 4.91 32.76
C ASP A 141 0.41 4.77 31.28
N ILE A 142 -0.14 3.80 30.55
CA ILE A 142 0.11 3.59 29.11
C ILE A 142 -0.26 4.85 28.32
N LEU A 143 -1.46 5.37 28.53
CA LEU A 143 -1.95 6.53 27.77
C LEU A 143 -1.22 7.82 28.13
N ARG A 144 -0.79 7.98 29.38
CA ARG A 144 0.11 9.08 29.77
C ARG A 144 1.42 9.00 29.00
N HIS A 145 2.08 7.82 28.97
CA HIS A 145 3.32 7.65 28.22
C HIS A 145 3.14 7.90 26.73
N LEU A 146 2.01 7.46 26.15
CA LEU A 146 1.68 7.74 24.76
C LEU A 146 1.59 9.26 24.48
N LEU A 147 0.88 10.00 25.34
CA LEU A 147 0.79 11.46 25.23
C LEU A 147 2.18 12.11 25.41
N GLU A 148 3.00 11.62 26.34
CA GLU A 148 4.37 12.08 26.53
C GLU A 148 5.26 11.83 25.32
N ASP A 149 5.13 10.67 24.67
CA ASP A 149 5.87 10.32 23.46
C ASP A 149 5.50 11.25 22.31
N PHE A 150 4.22 11.46 22.05
CA PHE A 150 3.75 12.37 21.00
C PHE A 150 3.98 13.85 21.33
N GLY A 151 4.10 14.22 22.61
CA GLY A 151 4.39 15.60 23.04
C GLY A 151 5.85 16.01 22.89
N LYS A 152 6.75 15.09 22.53
CA LYS A 152 8.17 15.39 22.29
C LYS A 152 8.31 16.40 21.15
N ASP A 153 9.30 17.29 21.27
CA ASP A 153 9.58 18.33 20.27
C ASP A 153 9.87 17.75 18.87
N THR A 154 10.45 16.55 18.79
CA THR A 154 10.67 15.83 17.53
C THR A 154 9.37 15.50 16.77
N LEU A 155 8.24 15.41 17.49
CA LEU A 155 6.90 15.18 16.95
C LEU A 155 6.05 16.46 17.01
N ASN A 156 6.68 17.62 16.97
CA ASN A 156 6.01 18.87 16.62
C ASN A 156 5.80 18.88 15.09
N LEU A 157 4.56 18.62 14.69
CA LEU A 157 4.09 18.43 13.32
C LEU A 157 3.46 19.70 12.74
N ARG A 158 3.68 20.87 13.36
CA ARG A 158 3.18 22.15 12.86
C ARG A 158 3.71 22.43 11.43
N PRO A 159 2.85 22.76 10.46
CA PRO A 159 3.25 23.07 9.08
C PRO A 159 4.42 24.07 8.97
N SER A 160 4.44 25.11 9.80
CA SER A 160 5.51 26.11 9.88
C SER A 160 6.90 25.54 10.22
N ARG A 161 6.94 24.35 10.82
CA ARG A 161 8.16 23.62 11.18
C ARG A 161 8.49 22.53 10.16
N VAL A 162 7.52 21.70 9.81
CA VAL A 162 7.71 20.53 8.93
C VAL A 162 7.78 20.89 7.45
N GLY A 163 7.25 22.06 7.07
CA GLY A 163 7.24 22.56 5.70
C GLY A 163 6.12 22.02 4.83
N SER A 164 6.10 20.71 4.56
CA SER A 164 5.09 20.10 3.68
C SER A 164 4.25 19.05 4.38
N LEU A 165 2.98 18.98 3.94
CA LEU A 165 2.02 17.91 4.27
C LEU A 165 2.61 16.50 4.08
N ASP A 166 3.52 16.35 3.10
CA ASP A 166 4.16 15.09 2.77
C ASP A 166 4.91 14.47 3.97
N VAL A 167 5.47 15.24 4.90
CA VAL A 167 6.27 14.68 6.01
C VAL A 167 5.44 13.77 6.92
N ILE A 168 4.22 14.20 7.24
CA ILE A 168 3.34 13.48 8.16
C ILE A 168 2.61 12.35 7.46
N GLY A 169 2.13 12.59 6.23
CA GLY A 169 1.60 11.54 5.38
C GLY A 169 2.60 10.39 5.21
N ASN A 170 3.86 10.71 4.92
CA ASN A 170 4.95 9.72 4.83
C ASN A 170 5.22 9.00 6.16
N ALA A 171 5.09 9.67 7.30
CA ALA A 171 5.24 9.03 8.61
C ALA A 171 4.07 8.06 8.90
N TYR A 172 2.87 8.39 8.46
CA TYR A 172 1.69 7.53 8.54
C TYR A 172 1.84 6.28 7.64
N GLU A 173 2.23 6.47 6.38
CA GLU A 173 2.57 5.38 5.44
C GLU A 173 3.71 4.50 5.97
N TYR A 174 4.73 5.11 6.59
CA TYR A 174 5.81 4.39 7.25
C TYR A 174 5.28 3.47 8.36
N LEU A 175 4.38 3.96 9.21
CA LEU A 175 3.75 3.15 10.26
C LEU A 175 2.91 2.02 9.67
N ILE A 176 2.04 2.31 8.69
CA ILE A 176 1.23 1.28 8.00
C ILE A 176 2.13 0.19 7.43
N LYS A 177 3.22 0.56 6.73
CA LYS A 177 4.20 -0.39 6.19
C LYS A 177 4.80 -1.28 7.28
N HIS A 178 5.21 -0.71 8.40
CA HIS A 178 5.84 -1.48 9.49
C HIS A 178 4.83 -2.37 10.23
N PHE A 179 3.59 -1.92 10.39
CA PHE A 179 2.52 -2.75 10.94
C PHE A 179 2.15 -3.88 9.99
N ALA A 180 2.09 -3.65 8.68
CA ALA A 180 1.90 -4.70 7.69
C ALA A 180 3.04 -5.74 7.76
N ALA A 181 4.29 -5.29 7.85
CA ALA A 181 5.44 -6.20 8.00
C ALA A 181 5.40 -7.03 9.28
N GLY A 182 4.92 -6.46 10.39
CA GLY A 182 4.83 -7.12 11.69
C GLY A 182 3.61 -8.03 11.89
N SER A 183 2.55 -7.88 11.10
CA SER A 183 1.24 -8.51 11.35
C SER A 183 1.10 -9.97 10.87
N GLY A 184 2.14 -10.57 10.27
CA GLY A 184 2.10 -11.98 9.82
C GLY A 184 1.17 -12.23 8.62
N LYS A 185 0.63 -13.47 8.54
CA LYS A 185 0.06 -14.12 7.32
C LYS A 185 -1.10 -13.40 6.62
N SER A 186 -1.68 -12.34 7.18
CA SER A 186 -2.85 -11.63 6.64
C SER A 186 -2.55 -10.20 6.18
N ALA A 187 -1.30 -9.73 6.21
CA ALA A 187 -0.95 -8.35 5.90
C ALA A 187 -1.16 -7.94 4.42
N GLY A 188 -1.11 -8.90 3.49
CA GLY A 188 -1.19 -8.63 2.05
C GLY A 188 -2.53 -8.05 1.58
N GLU A 189 -3.60 -8.21 2.37
CA GLU A 189 -4.94 -7.67 2.09
C GLU A 189 -5.10 -6.21 2.55
N PHE A 190 -4.21 -5.72 3.43
CA PHE A 190 -4.33 -4.41 4.07
C PHE A 190 -3.43 -3.34 3.46
N TYR A 191 -2.32 -3.75 2.84
CA TYR A 191 -1.30 -2.82 2.37
C TYR A 191 -0.53 -3.40 1.17
N THR A 192 -0.63 -2.70 0.04
CA THR A 192 0.16 -3.00 -1.15
C THR A 192 1.57 -2.45 -0.97
N PRO A 193 2.64 -3.24 -1.24
CA PRO A 193 4.01 -2.72 -1.19
C PRO A 193 4.14 -1.40 -1.99
N PRO A 194 4.81 -0.37 -1.45
CA PRO A 194 4.94 0.93 -2.11
C PRO A 194 5.43 0.82 -3.54
N GLU A 195 6.40 -0.04 -3.76
CA GLU A 195 7.11 -0.16 -5.03
C GLU A 195 6.23 -0.82 -6.11
N VAL A 196 5.32 -1.72 -5.70
CA VAL A 196 4.27 -2.28 -6.58
C VAL A 196 3.21 -1.22 -6.89
N SER A 197 2.87 -0.39 -5.89
CA SER A 197 1.91 0.71 -6.07
C SER A 197 2.45 1.78 -7.02
N ASP A 198 3.73 2.12 -6.90
CA ASP A 198 4.43 3.03 -7.82
C ASP A 198 4.37 2.48 -9.25
N LEU A 199 4.75 1.22 -9.46
CA LEU A 199 4.68 0.56 -10.77
C LEU A 199 3.27 0.63 -11.38
N LEU A 200 2.23 0.26 -10.64
CA LEU A 200 0.84 0.33 -11.09
C LEU A 200 0.43 1.77 -11.44
N SER A 201 0.74 2.74 -10.57
CA SER A 201 0.36 4.13 -10.81
C SER A 201 1.02 4.73 -12.06
N ILE A 202 2.28 4.38 -12.34
CA ILE A 202 3.02 4.86 -13.51
C ILE A 202 2.46 4.22 -14.78
N ILE A 203 2.24 2.90 -14.77
CA ILE A 203 1.72 2.15 -15.92
C ILE A 203 0.29 2.59 -16.28
N LEU A 204 -0.56 2.80 -15.28
CA LEU A 204 -1.94 3.24 -15.51
C LEU A 204 -2.03 4.70 -15.93
N GLU A 205 -0.98 5.49 -15.74
CA GLU A 205 -0.84 6.85 -16.27
C GLU A 205 -2.12 7.70 -16.10
N PRO A 206 -2.63 7.90 -14.87
CA PRO A 206 -3.85 8.68 -14.63
C PRO A 206 -3.69 10.12 -15.12
N GLN A 207 -4.75 10.67 -15.72
CA GLN A 207 -4.79 11.98 -16.36
C GLN A 207 -5.54 13.02 -15.50
N GLN A 208 -5.39 14.30 -15.82
CA GLN A 208 -6.28 15.32 -15.25
C GLN A 208 -7.74 15.05 -15.66
N GLY A 209 -8.65 15.15 -14.71
CA GLY A 209 -10.07 14.88 -14.87
C GLY A 209 -10.46 13.42 -14.68
N ASP A 210 -9.49 12.50 -14.54
CA ASP A 210 -9.78 11.09 -14.33
C ASP A 210 -10.49 10.85 -13.00
N SER A 211 -11.46 9.95 -13.06
CA SER A 211 -12.03 9.28 -11.89
C SER A 211 -11.29 7.96 -11.67
N ILE A 212 -10.69 7.80 -10.50
CA ILE A 212 -9.78 6.71 -10.16
C ILE A 212 -10.41 5.89 -9.04
N CYS A 213 -10.52 4.58 -9.20
CA CYS A 213 -11.18 3.71 -8.23
C CYS A 213 -10.29 2.56 -7.75
N ASP A 214 -10.34 2.28 -6.45
CA ASP A 214 -9.87 1.04 -5.84
C ASP A 214 -10.98 0.35 -5.04
N PRO A 215 -11.61 -0.72 -5.57
CA PRO A 215 -12.73 -1.37 -4.91
C PRO A 215 -12.31 -2.32 -3.76
N ALA A 216 -11.03 -2.40 -3.42
CA ALA A 216 -10.53 -3.11 -2.24
C ALA A 216 -9.35 -2.33 -1.66
N CYS A 217 -9.62 -1.07 -1.27
CA CYS A 217 -8.58 -0.06 -1.16
C CYS A 217 -7.63 -0.22 0.03
N GLY A 218 -7.91 -1.11 0.99
CA GLY A 218 -7.07 -1.26 2.18
C GLY A 218 -6.89 0.08 2.88
N SER A 219 -5.64 0.44 3.18
CA SER A 219 -5.27 1.75 3.75
C SER A 219 -5.39 2.95 2.78
N GLY A 220 -5.83 2.75 1.54
CA GLY A 220 -5.92 3.79 0.51
C GLY A 220 -4.58 4.16 -0.15
N SER A 221 -3.47 3.53 0.27
CA SER A 221 -2.11 3.89 -0.17
C SER A 221 -1.91 3.77 -1.69
N LEU A 222 -2.40 2.69 -2.31
CA LEU A 222 -2.36 2.51 -3.76
C LEU A 222 -3.14 3.61 -4.50
N LEU A 223 -4.34 3.92 -4.03
CA LEU A 223 -5.21 4.94 -4.61
C LEU A 223 -4.58 6.34 -4.52
N MET A 224 -3.94 6.66 -3.40
CA MET A 224 -3.19 7.91 -3.23
C MET A 224 -1.99 8.01 -4.18
N LYS A 225 -1.28 6.90 -4.43
CA LYS A 225 -0.18 6.88 -5.42
C LYS A 225 -0.66 7.26 -6.82
N CYS A 226 -1.84 6.80 -7.23
CA CYS A 226 -2.45 7.24 -8.48
C CYS A 226 -2.75 8.75 -8.49
N GLY A 227 -3.31 9.31 -7.42
CA GLY A 227 -3.50 10.77 -7.30
C GLY A 227 -2.18 11.55 -7.36
N LYS A 228 -1.15 11.09 -6.65
CA LYS A 228 0.19 11.68 -6.68
C LYS A 228 0.81 11.60 -8.08
N GLN A 229 0.54 10.55 -8.85
CA GLN A 229 1.01 10.45 -10.23
C GLN A 229 0.39 11.55 -11.12
N VAL A 230 -0.88 11.91 -10.93
CA VAL A 230 -1.48 13.07 -11.62
C VAL A 230 -0.79 14.36 -11.20
N GLN A 231 -0.54 14.56 -9.90
CA GLN A 231 0.18 15.74 -9.41
C GLN A 231 1.58 15.83 -10.04
N ASN A 232 2.33 14.72 -10.09
CA ASN A 232 3.67 14.67 -10.66
C ASN A 232 3.68 14.98 -12.17
N ASN A 233 2.74 14.37 -12.91
CA ASN A 233 2.66 14.53 -14.37
C ASN A 233 2.13 15.91 -14.79
N PHE A 234 1.33 16.56 -13.94
CA PHE A 234 0.62 17.78 -14.29
C PHE A 234 0.80 18.92 -13.29
N ALA A 235 2.06 19.23 -12.94
CA ALA A 235 2.46 20.42 -12.19
C ALA A 235 1.66 20.66 -10.89
N GLY A 236 1.41 19.60 -10.13
CA GLY A 236 0.71 19.65 -8.84
C GLY A 236 -0.81 19.69 -8.95
N SER A 237 -1.39 19.43 -10.12
CA SER A 237 -2.85 19.45 -10.30
C SER A 237 -3.57 18.45 -9.40
N LYS A 238 -4.61 18.94 -8.71
CA LYS A 238 -5.58 18.13 -7.94
C LYS A 238 -6.90 17.90 -8.70
N GLN A 239 -6.88 18.07 -10.02
CA GLN A 239 -8.04 17.79 -10.86
C GLN A 239 -8.12 16.29 -11.14
N TYR A 240 -8.58 15.52 -10.16
CA TYR A 240 -8.92 14.10 -10.25
C TYR A 240 -9.83 13.76 -9.07
N ALA A 241 -10.53 12.64 -9.13
CA ALA A 241 -11.38 12.18 -8.04
C ALA A 241 -11.04 10.74 -7.64
N LEU A 242 -10.86 10.50 -6.35
CA LEU A 242 -10.50 9.20 -5.80
C LEU A 242 -11.73 8.49 -5.22
N PHE A 243 -11.96 7.25 -5.63
CA PHE A 243 -13.05 6.42 -5.15
C PHE A 243 -12.50 5.13 -4.57
N GLY A 244 -13.03 4.71 -3.43
CA GLY A 244 -12.56 3.49 -2.78
C GLY A 244 -13.67 2.79 -2.04
N GLN A 245 -13.50 1.48 -1.86
CA GLN A 245 -14.34 0.70 -0.98
C GLN A 245 -13.48 -0.29 -0.19
N GLU A 246 -13.75 -0.40 1.11
CA GLU A 246 -13.05 -1.28 2.02
C GLU A 246 -14.06 -2.04 2.89
N ALA A 247 -13.85 -3.35 3.06
CA ALA A 247 -14.78 -4.22 3.77
C ALA A 247 -14.62 -4.15 5.29
N ILE A 248 -13.39 -3.93 5.77
CA ILE A 248 -13.02 -3.95 7.18
C ILE A 248 -13.12 -2.53 7.75
N GLY A 249 -13.98 -2.33 8.75
CA GLY A 249 -14.29 -1.02 9.33
C GLY A 249 -13.06 -0.26 9.83
N SER A 250 -12.21 -0.93 10.62
CA SER A 250 -10.96 -0.31 11.12
C SER A 250 -10.01 0.08 9.99
N THR A 251 -9.87 -0.75 8.94
CA THR A 251 -9.04 -0.44 7.78
C THR A 251 -9.61 0.71 6.95
N TRP A 252 -10.93 0.77 6.80
CA TRP A 252 -11.62 1.90 6.17
C TRP A 252 -11.37 3.21 6.93
N SER A 253 -11.40 3.18 8.27
CA SER A 253 -11.05 4.34 9.11
C SER A 253 -9.60 4.79 8.90
N LEU A 254 -8.66 3.84 8.79
CA LEU A 254 -7.27 4.14 8.44
C LEU A 254 -7.18 4.82 7.06
N ALA A 255 -7.88 4.30 6.05
CA ALA A 255 -7.88 4.91 4.72
C ALA A 255 -8.43 6.33 4.72
N LYS A 256 -9.53 6.57 5.45
CA LYS A 256 -10.10 7.91 5.64
C LYS A 256 -9.10 8.86 6.27
N MET A 257 -8.50 8.49 7.41
CA MET A 257 -7.45 9.31 8.05
C MET A 257 -6.27 9.55 7.12
N ASN A 258 -5.84 8.54 6.37
CA ASN A 258 -4.71 8.63 5.45
C ASN A 258 -4.91 9.63 4.32
N MET A 259 -6.10 9.64 3.71
CA MET A 259 -6.50 10.63 2.70
C MET A 259 -6.40 12.05 3.26
N PHE A 260 -6.89 12.27 4.48
CA PHE A 260 -6.82 13.58 5.14
C PHE A 260 -5.38 14.02 5.41
N LEU A 261 -4.52 13.13 5.90
CA LEU A 261 -3.12 13.45 6.20
C LEU A 261 -2.33 13.85 4.94
N HIS A 262 -2.73 13.35 3.78
CA HIS A 262 -2.15 13.72 2.49
C HIS A 262 -2.87 14.90 1.81
N GLY A 263 -3.88 15.48 2.48
CA GLY A 263 -4.66 16.60 1.94
C GLY A 263 -5.42 16.25 0.66
N GLU A 264 -5.86 14.99 0.53
CA GLU A 264 -6.78 14.57 -0.51
C GLU A 264 -8.19 14.94 -0.06
N ASP A 265 -8.80 15.94 -0.69
CA ASP A 265 -10.15 16.42 -0.33
C ASP A 265 -11.24 15.91 -1.29
N ASN A 266 -10.86 15.53 -2.52
CA ASN A 266 -11.78 15.07 -3.56
C ASN A 266 -11.84 13.53 -3.63
N HIS A 267 -12.36 12.92 -2.56
CA HIS A 267 -12.50 11.47 -2.48
C HIS A 267 -13.85 10.98 -1.95
N ARG A 268 -14.19 9.74 -2.29
CA ARG A 268 -15.32 8.98 -1.75
C ARG A 268 -14.85 7.58 -1.38
N ILE A 269 -14.62 7.34 -0.08
CA ILE A 269 -14.18 6.04 0.45
C ILE A 269 -15.33 5.45 1.26
N GLU A 270 -15.88 4.34 0.79
CA GLU A 270 -17.07 3.69 1.36
C GLU A 270 -16.69 2.46 2.21
N TRP A 271 -17.47 2.21 3.26
CA TRP A 271 -17.33 1.01 4.07
C TRP A 271 -18.35 -0.06 3.65
N GLY A 272 -17.86 -1.23 3.23
CA GLY A 272 -18.67 -2.41 2.95
C GLY A 272 -17.99 -3.43 2.05
N ASP A 273 -18.51 -4.66 2.00
CA ASP A 273 -18.05 -5.72 1.08
C ASP A 273 -18.38 -5.34 -0.37
N THR A 274 -17.35 -5.15 -1.20
CA THR A 274 -17.48 -4.77 -2.63
C THR A 274 -18.28 -5.74 -3.47
N ILE A 275 -18.17 -7.04 -3.21
CA ILE A 275 -18.85 -8.04 -4.03
C ILE A 275 -20.30 -8.15 -3.59
N ARG A 276 -20.56 -8.28 -2.29
CA ARG A 276 -21.90 -8.49 -1.74
C ARG A 276 -22.74 -7.22 -1.61
N ASN A 277 -22.08 -6.08 -1.45
CA ASN A 277 -22.70 -4.80 -1.13
C ASN A 277 -21.91 -3.64 -1.77
N PRO A 278 -21.80 -3.59 -3.11
CA PRO A 278 -21.09 -2.50 -3.78
C PRO A 278 -21.73 -1.16 -3.41
N LYS A 279 -20.94 -0.22 -2.88
CA LYS A 279 -21.41 1.09 -2.37
C LYS A 279 -21.20 2.22 -3.36
N LEU A 280 -20.26 2.06 -4.28
CA LEU A 280 -19.93 3.01 -5.33
C LEU A 280 -20.96 2.92 -6.47
N GLN A 281 -22.17 3.37 -6.17
CA GLN A 281 -23.30 3.39 -7.08
C GLN A 281 -23.66 4.82 -7.51
N ASP A 282 -24.27 4.94 -8.70
CA ASP A 282 -24.91 6.16 -9.18
C ASP A 282 -26.28 6.38 -8.50
N LYS A 283 -26.99 7.43 -8.91
CA LYS A 283 -28.30 7.80 -8.33
C LYS A 283 -29.43 6.84 -8.70
N GLU A 284 -29.26 6.05 -9.76
CA GLU A 284 -30.25 5.10 -10.26
C GLU A 284 -30.01 3.68 -9.68
N GLY A 285 -28.95 3.52 -8.88
CA GLY A 285 -28.56 2.24 -8.29
C GLY A 285 -27.70 1.38 -9.22
N GLY A 286 -27.16 1.95 -10.30
CA GLY A 286 -26.15 1.34 -11.16
C GLY A 286 -24.74 1.48 -10.58
N LEU A 287 -23.77 0.70 -11.06
CA LEU A 287 -22.37 0.87 -10.68
C LEU A 287 -21.82 2.17 -11.28
N LEU A 288 -21.03 2.91 -10.49
CA LEU A 288 -20.23 4.00 -11.05
C LEU A 288 -19.17 3.44 -12.01
N HIS A 289 -18.87 4.23 -13.05
CA HIS A 289 -17.85 3.90 -14.03
C HIS A 289 -16.65 4.85 -13.92
N PHE A 290 -15.45 4.29 -13.99
CA PHE A 290 -14.19 4.99 -13.73
C PHE A 290 -13.24 4.94 -14.93
N ASP A 291 -12.37 5.95 -15.06
CA ASP A 291 -11.34 6.02 -16.11
C ASP A 291 -10.19 5.06 -15.79
N VAL A 292 -9.82 4.99 -14.51
CA VAL A 292 -8.78 4.12 -13.98
C VAL A 292 -9.34 3.29 -12.83
N VAL A 293 -9.15 1.98 -12.88
CA VAL A 293 -9.46 1.10 -11.74
C VAL A 293 -8.18 0.34 -11.37
N THR A 294 -7.80 0.34 -10.10
CA THR A 294 -6.61 -0.39 -9.63
C THR A 294 -6.89 -1.08 -8.32
N ALA A 295 -6.31 -2.24 -8.06
CA ALA A 295 -6.51 -2.94 -6.79
C ALA A 295 -5.43 -3.98 -6.51
N ASN A 296 -5.26 -4.27 -5.22
CA ASN A 296 -4.65 -5.49 -4.71
C ASN A 296 -5.68 -6.23 -3.84
N PRO A 297 -6.66 -6.92 -4.45
CA PRO A 297 -7.75 -7.55 -3.70
C PRO A 297 -7.24 -8.74 -2.86
N PRO A 298 -8.01 -9.17 -1.85
CA PRO A 298 -7.72 -10.39 -1.09
C PRO A 298 -7.48 -11.63 -1.97
N PHE A 299 -6.32 -12.26 -1.83
CA PHE A 299 -5.94 -13.40 -2.68
C PHE A 299 -6.77 -14.63 -2.35
N SER A 300 -7.46 -15.16 -3.37
CA SER A 300 -8.19 -16.42 -3.29
C SER A 300 -9.18 -16.48 -2.13
N LEU A 301 -9.89 -15.38 -1.89
CA LEU A 301 -10.93 -15.27 -0.87
C LEU A 301 -11.94 -16.41 -1.01
N ASP A 302 -12.09 -17.22 0.04
CA ASP A 302 -12.96 -18.40 0.05
C ASP A 302 -14.43 -17.98 0.12
N LYS A 303 -14.82 -17.21 1.12
CA LYS A 303 -16.20 -16.74 1.25
C LYS A 303 -16.36 -15.38 0.57
N TRP A 304 -16.31 -15.35 -0.75
CA TRP A 304 -16.35 -14.10 -1.52
C TRP A 304 -17.75 -13.61 -1.92
N GLY A 305 -18.79 -14.45 -1.81
CA GLY A 305 -20.17 -14.10 -2.18
C GLY A 305 -20.76 -14.95 -3.29
N PHE A 306 -20.22 -16.16 -3.48
CA PHE A 306 -20.63 -17.11 -4.51
C PHE A 306 -22.14 -17.36 -4.53
N GLU A 307 -22.78 -17.43 -3.36
CA GLU A 307 -24.20 -17.73 -3.22
C GLU A 307 -25.12 -16.71 -3.93
N ASP A 308 -24.72 -15.43 -3.95
CA ASP A 308 -25.51 -14.35 -4.54
C ASP A 308 -25.12 -14.05 -6.00
N ALA A 309 -23.92 -14.51 -6.43
CA ALA A 309 -23.35 -14.18 -7.73
C ALA A 309 -24.20 -14.61 -8.93
N GLY A 310 -25.00 -15.68 -8.79
CA GLY A 310 -25.91 -16.15 -9.84
C GLY A 310 -27.08 -15.22 -10.14
N ASN A 311 -27.43 -14.35 -9.18
CA ASN A 311 -28.53 -13.38 -9.29
C ASN A 311 -28.02 -11.93 -9.27
N ASP A 312 -26.76 -11.71 -9.65
CA ASP A 312 -26.14 -10.39 -9.64
C ASP A 312 -26.84 -9.44 -10.63
N HIS A 313 -27.63 -8.51 -10.11
CA HIS A 313 -28.41 -7.58 -10.94
C HIS A 313 -27.53 -6.55 -11.67
N PHE A 314 -26.26 -6.41 -11.27
CA PHE A 314 -25.28 -5.56 -11.95
C PHE A 314 -24.67 -6.22 -13.20
N GLY A 315 -24.93 -7.52 -13.44
CA GLY A 315 -24.42 -8.24 -14.60
C GLY A 315 -22.91 -8.50 -14.59
N ARG A 316 -22.25 -8.38 -13.42
CA ARG A 316 -20.79 -8.50 -13.26
C ARG A 316 -20.25 -9.84 -13.71
N PHE A 317 -21.00 -10.91 -13.47
CA PHE A 317 -20.56 -12.28 -13.69
C PHE A 317 -21.05 -12.90 -15.01
N ARG A 318 -21.40 -12.07 -16.01
CA ARG A 318 -21.90 -12.53 -17.32
C ARG A 318 -20.91 -13.42 -18.10
N ARG A 319 -19.61 -13.32 -17.83
CA ARG A 319 -18.56 -14.17 -18.42
C ARG A 319 -18.36 -15.51 -17.71
N GLY A 320 -19.07 -15.72 -16.60
CA GLY A 320 -18.95 -16.89 -15.76
C GLY A 320 -18.78 -16.52 -14.29
N ILE A 321 -19.17 -17.45 -13.43
CA ILE A 321 -19.06 -17.30 -11.97
C ILE A 321 -17.78 -18.03 -11.50
N PRO A 322 -16.89 -17.35 -10.76
CA PRO A 322 -15.69 -17.97 -10.20
C PRO A 322 -16.02 -19.15 -9.26
N PRO A 323 -15.07 -20.04 -8.98
CA PRO A 323 -15.25 -21.12 -8.02
C PRO A 323 -15.61 -20.59 -6.64
N LYS A 324 -16.42 -21.35 -5.89
CA LYS A 324 -16.82 -20.97 -4.53
C LYS A 324 -15.65 -20.54 -3.66
N THR A 325 -14.52 -21.24 -3.73
CA THR A 325 -13.36 -21.02 -2.86
C THR A 325 -12.30 -20.06 -3.41
N LYS A 326 -12.57 -19.41 -4.56
CA LYS A 326 -11.61 -18.55 -5.28
C LYS A 326 -12.31 -17.30 -5.82
N GLY A 327 -12.31 -16.24 -5.00
CA GLY A 327 -12.92 -14.94 -5.35
C GLY A 327 -12.11 -14.05 -6.29
N ASP A 328 -10.93 -14.45 -6.76
CA ASP A 328 -10.02 -13.59 -7.53
C ASP A 328 -10.72 -13.01 -8.79
N TYR A 329 -11.33 -13.87 -9.62
CA TYR A 329 -12.09 -13.42 -10.79
C TYR A 329 -13.40 -12.70 -10.44
N ALA A 330 -13.87 -12.74 -9.19
CA ALA A 330 -15.04 -11.97 -8.79
C ALA A 330 -14.69 -10.48 -8.72
N PHE A 331 -13.54 -10.16 -8.12
CA PHE A 331 -12.98 -8.80 -8.11
C PHE A 331 -12.61 -8.34 -9.51
N ILE A 332 -11.91 -9.16 -10.31
CA ILE A 332 -11.56 -8.80 -11.70
C ILE A 332 -12.82 -8.49 -12.52
N SER A 333 -13.86 -9.32 -12.41
CA SER A 333 -15.12 -9.10 -13.14
C SER A 333 -15.83 -7.83 -12.67
N HIS A 334 -15.84 -7.57 -11.36
CA HIS A 334 -16.37 -6.31 -10.82
C HIS A 334 -15.61 -5.09 -11.36
N MET A 335 -14.28 -5.09 -11.28
CA MET A 335 -13.43 -4.01 -11.77
C MET A 335 -13.70 -3.73 -13.26
N ILE A 336 -13.78 -4.77 -14.10
CA ILE A 336 -14.05 -4.63 -15.53
C ILE A 336 -15.42 -4.02 -15.82
N GLU A 337 -16.45 -4.38 -15.07
CA GLU A 337 -17.79 -3.78 -15.25
C GLU A 337 -17.92 -2.39 -14.61
N THR A 338 -16.96 -1.96 -13.77
CA THR A 338 -16.86 -0.57 -13.29
C THR A 338 -15.97 0.33 -14.16
N LEU A 339 -15.43 -0.18 -15.27
CA LEU A 339 -14.64 0.64 -16.19
C LEU A 339 -15.54 1.43 -17.15
N LYS A 340 -15.21 2.70 -17.37
CA LYS A 340 -15.83 3.52 -18.42
C LYS A 340 -15.73 2.78 -19.78
N PRO A 341 -16.85 2.56 -20.50
CA PRO A 341 -16.87 1.65 -21.64
C PRO A 341 -15.90 1.94 -22.80
N GLN A 342 -15.39 3.17 -22.93
CA GLN A 342 -14.52 3.55 -24.05
C GLN A 342 -13.09 3.86 -23.61
N THR A 343 -12.90 4.54 -22.48
CA THR A 343 -11.60 5.04 -22.02
C THR A 343 -11.01 4.26 -20.84
N GLY A 344 -11.81 3.35 -20.26
CA GLY A 344 -11.45 2.66 -19.03
C GLY A 344 -10.24 1.75 -19.19
N ARG A 345 -9.28 1.87 -18.27
CA ARG A 345 -8.15 0.96 -18.10
C ARG A 345 -8.00 0.54 -16.63
N MET A 346 -7.52 -0.68 -16.40
CA MET A 346 -7.26 -1.16 -15.05
C MET A 346 -5.99 -1.97 -14.92
N GLY A 347 -5.46 -1.99 -13.69
CA GLY A 347 -4.36 -2.86 -13.29
C GLY A 347 -4.72 -3.55 -11.99
N VAL A 348 -4.55 -4.87 -11.92
CA VAL A 348 -4.90 -5.64 -10.73
C VAL A 348 -3.78 -6.60 -10.36
N VAL A 349 -3.41 -6.58 -9.08
CA VAL A 349 -2.47 -7.56 -8.52
C VAL A 349 -3.22 -8.86 -8.25
N VAL A 350 -2.66 -9.98 -8.71
CA VAL A 350 -3.28 -11.30 -8.57
C VAL A 350 -2.25 -12.36 -8.16
N PRO A 351 -2.67 -13.44 -7.49
CA PRO A 351 -1.83 -14.62 -7.34
C PRO A 351 -1.71 -15.34 -8.69
N HIS A 352 -0.57 -15.99 -8.96
CA HIS A 352 -0.31 -16.69 -10.23
C HIS A 352 -1.39 -17.71 -10.62
N GLY A 353 -2.11 -18.29 -9.66
CA GLY A 353 -3.22 -19.20 -9.96
C GLY A 353 -4.28 -18.61 -10.90
N VAL A 354 -4.50 -17.29 -10.89
CA VAL A 354 -5.43 -16.61 -11.82
C VAL A 354 -5.03 -16.82 -13.28
N LEU A 355 -3.73 -16.99 -13.55
CA LEU A 355 -3.16 -17.14 -14.89
C LEU A 355 -3.49 -18.50 -15.51
N PHE A 356 -3.62 -19.56 -14.71
CA PHE A 356 -3.63 -20.94 -15.23
C PHE A 356 -4.68 -21.87 -14.63
N ARG A 357 -5.40 -21.49 -13.56
CA ARG A 357 -6.46 -22.34 -13.02
C ARG A 357 -7.52 -22.63 -14.08
N ALA A 358 -7.94 -23.89 -14.14
CA ALA A 358 -8.84 -24.42 -15.16
C ALA A 358 -10.32 -24.21 -14.77
N SER A 359 -11.24 -24.98 -15.38
CA SER A 359 -12.68 -24.95 -15.07
C SER A 359 -13.32 -23.57 -15.30
N SER A 360 -14.10 -23.04 -14.35
CA SER A 360 -14.81 -21.77 -14.55
C SER A 360 -13.88 -20.58 -14.74
N GLU A 361 -12.74 -20.52 -14.04
CA GLU A 361 -11.75 -19.45 -14.22
C GLU A 361 -11.12 -19.49 -15.62
N GLY A 362 -10.87 -20.68 -16.17
CA GLY A 362 -10.41 -20.84 -17.55
C GLY A 362 -11.39 -20.26 -18.57
N LYS A 363 -12.71 -20.51 -18.37
CA LYS A 363 -13.77 -19.95 -19.25
C LYS A 363 -13.89 -18.44 -19.13
N ILE A 364 -13.82 -17.89 -17.91
CA ILE A 364 -13.85 -16.44 -17.69
C ILE A 364 -12.65 -15.79 -18.38
N ARG A 365 -11.45 -16.35 -18.18
CA ARG A 365 -10.21 -15.88 -18.78
C ARG A 365 -10.25 -15.90 -20.30
N GLN A 366 -10.73 -17.00 -20.88
CA GLN A 366 -10.97 -17.12 -22.33
C GLN A 366 -11.89 -15.98 -22.82
N GLN A 367 -13.05 -15.77 -22.19
CA GLN A 367 -13.99 -14.71 -22.58
C GLN A 367 -13.40 -13.30 -22.46
N LEU A 368 -12.55 -13.05 -21.46
CA LEU A 368 -11.85 -11.76 -21.32
C LEU A 368 -10.84 -11.50 -22.44
N ILE A 369 -10.21 -12.56 -22.93
CA ILE A 369 -9.25 -12.52 -24.04
C ILE A 369 -9.99 -12.40 -25.38
N ASP A 370 -11.08 -13.16 -25.56
CA ASP A 370 -11.92 -13.12 -26.76
C ASP A 370 -12.63 -11.75 -26.91
N ASP A 371 -13.03 -11.12 -25.79
CA ASP A 371 -13.53 -9.73 -25.75
C ASP A 371 -12.43 -8.68 -26.03
N ASN A 372 -11.18 -9.12 -26.24
CA ASN A 372 -9.99 -8.29 -26.41
C ASN A 372 -9.79 -7.25 -25.29
N LEU A 373 -9.95 -7.67 -24.02
CA LEU A 373 -9.79 -6.77 -22.87
C LEU A 373 -8.43 -6.87 -22.20
N LEU A 374 -7.85 -8.08 -22.14
CA LEU A 374 -6.54 -8.29 -21.53
C LEU A 374 -5.44 -7.64 -22.38
N ASP A 375 -4.68 -6.72 -21.80
CA ASP A 375 -3.62 -5.96 -22.48
C ASP A 375 -2.23 -6.56 -22.21
N THR A 376 -1.91 -6.79 -20.93
CA THR A 376 -0.58 -7.20 -20.49
C THR A 376 -0.65 -8.08 -19.24
N VAL A 377 0.27 -9.05 -19.16
CA VAL A 377 0.55 -9.87 -17.98
C VAL A 377 1.99 -9.59 -17.52
N ILE A 378 2.17 -9.13 -16.28
CA ILE A 378 3.50 -8.84 -15.71
C ILE A 378 3.74 -9.78 -14.53
N GLY A 379 4.74 -10.66 -14.62
CA GLY A 379 5.21 -11.47 -13.50
C GLY A 379 6.05 -10.66 -12.56
N LEU A 380 5.69 -10.63 -11.27
CA LEU A 380 6.46 -9.93 -10.26
C LEU A 380 7.44 -10.87 -9.54
N PRO A 381 8.54 -10.34 -8.97
CA PRO A 381 9.41 -11.07 -8.07
C PRO A 381 8.67 -11.74 -6.92
N GLU A 382 9.21 -12.88 -6.46
CA GLU A 382 8.77 -13.49 -5.20
C GLU A 382 9.09 -12.58 -3.99
N LYS A 383 8.46 -12.84 -2.85
CA LYS A 383 8.74 -12.17 -1.56
C LYS A 383 8.64 -10.63 -1.58
N LEU A 384 7.88 -10.04 -2.49
CA LEU A 384 7.53 -8.61 -2.43
C LEU A 384 6.44 -8.32 -1.38
N PHE A 385 5.45 -9.21 -1.27
CA PHE A 385 4.28 -9.00 -0.41
C PHE A 385 4.55 -9.42 1.03
N PHE A 386 3.98 -8.68 1.98
CA PHE A 386 4.10 -9.01 3.41
C PHE A 386 3.35 -10.30 3.73
N GLY A 387 3.93 -11.15 4.58
CA GLY A 387 3.27 -12.36 5.08
C GLY A 387 3.20 -13.55 4.11
N THR A 388 3.64 -13.40 2.86
CA THR A 388 3.69 -14.49 1.87
C THR A 388 4.94 -14.41 0.98
N GLY A 389 5.54 -15.58 0.70
CA GLY A 389 6.63 -15.69 -0.27
C GLY A 389 6.15 -15.96 -1.69
N ILE A 390 4.85 -16.14 -1.90
CA ILE A 390 4.28 -16.53 -3.20
C ILE A 390 4.46 -15.37 -4.20
N PRO A 391 4.95 -15.62 -5.42
CA PRO A 391 5.01 -14.60 -6.47
C PRO A 391 3.61 -14.18 -6.91
N ALA A 392 3.47 -12.89 -7.20
CA ALA A 392 2.24 -12.31 -7.74
C ALA A 392 2.44 -11.92 -9.20
N ALA A 393 1.35 -11.54 -9.85
CA ALA A 393 1.37 -10.94 -11.19
C ALA A 393 0.49 -9.69 -11.20
N ILE A 394 0.73 -8.81 -12.16
CA ILE A 394 -0.18 -7.73 -12.51
C ILE A 394 -0.86 -8.09 -13.82
N LEU A 395 -2.19 -8.00 -13.85
CA LEU A 395 -2.97 -8.04 -15.08
C LEU A 395 -3.42 -6.63 -15.44
N LEU A 396 -3.13 -6.19 -16.66
CA LEU A 396 -3.62 -4.94 -17.21
C LEU A 396 -4.76 -5.22 -18.18
N PHE A 397 -5.86 -4.48 -18.06
CA PHE A 397 -6.98 -4.53 -18.99
C PHE A 397 -7.31 -3.15 -19.52
N LYS A 398 -7.78 -3.09 -20.77
CA LYS A 398 -8.25 -1.88 -21.42
C LYS A 398 -9.57 -2.15 -22.13
N LYS A 399 -10.52 -1.21 -22.06
CA LYS A 399 -11.79 -1.31 -22.79
C LYS A 399 -11.60 -1.14 -24.30
N GLN A 400 -10.58 -0.39 -24.71
CA GLN A 400 -10.17 -0.24 -26.09
C GLN A 400 -8.66 -0.42 -26.18
N LYS A 401 -8.24 -1.33 -27.06
CA LYS A 401 -6.83 -1.61 -27.38
C LYS A 401 -6.59 -1.27 -28.85
N ASP A 402 -5.37 -0.88 -29.17
CA ASP A 402 -4.94 -0.60 -30.55
C ASP A 402 -4.68 -1.88 -31.36
N ASP A 403 -4.49 -3.01 -30.68
CA ASP A 403 -4.30 -4.34 -31.24
C ASP A 403 -5.09 -5.41 -30.49
N ASN A 404 -4.96 -6.66 -30.93
CA ASN A 404 -5.56 -7.82 -30.28
C ASN A 404 -4.55 -8.69 -29.51
N LYS A 405 -3.30 -8.24 -29.35
CA LYS A 405 -2.21 -9.04 -28.77
C LYS A 405 -2.14 -8.86 -27.25
N VAL A 406 -1.47 -9.79 -26.56
CA VAL A 406 -1.20 -9.69 -25.12
C VAL A 406 0.30 -9.67 -24.90
N LEU A 407 0.78 -8.64 -24.20
CA LEU A 407 2.18 -8.54 -23.82
C LEU A 407 2.43 -9.32 -22.53
N PHE A 408 3.39 -10.23 -22.54
CA PHE A 408 3.90 -10.88 -21.34
C PHE A 408 5.24 -10.24 -20.97
N ILE A 409 5.42 -9.90 -19.69
CA ILE A 409 6.68 -9.40 -19.13
C ILE A 409 7.04 -10.28 -17.93
N ASP A 410 8.20 -10.93 -17.95
CA ASP A 410 8.74 -11.62 -16.79
C ASP A 410 9.71 -10.73 -16.01
N ALA A 411 9.17 -10.01 -15.03
CA ALA A 411 9.97 -9.20 -14.12
C ALA A 411 10.37 -9.97 -12.85
N SER A 412 10.25 -11.31 -12.82
CA SER A 412 10.53 -12.11 -11.61
C SER A 412 11.96 -11.97 -11.07
N ARG A 413 12.91 -11.60 -11.93
CA ARG A 413 14.33 -11.36 -11.62
C ARG A 413 14.66 -9.89 -11.31
N GLU A 414 13.68 -8.99 -11.43
CA GLU A 414 13.85 -7.55 -11.26
C GLU A 414 13.71 -7.14 -9.80
N PHE A 415 14.67 -7.48 -8.95
CA PHE A 415 14.63 -7.07 -7.55
C PHE A 415 16.01 -6.94 -6.93
N LYS A 416 16.06 -6.13 -5.87
CA LYS A 416 17.12 -6.19 -4.87
C LYS A 416 16.73 -7.16 -3.76
N SER A 417 17.56 -8.17 -3.52
CA SER A 417 17.34 -9.13 -2.43
C SER A 417 17.43 -8.44 -1.07
N GLY A 418 16.46 -8.71 -0.20
CA GLY A 418 16.45 -8.26 1.18
C GLY A 418 16.27 -9.43 2.15
N LYS A 419 16.46 -9.17 3.45
CA LYS A 419 16.50 -10.23 4.47
C LYS A 419 15.19 -11.03 4.57
N ASN A 420 14.06 -10.33 4.61
CA ASN A 420 12.74 -10.93 4.74
C ASN A 420 11.85 -10.69 3.51
N GLN A 421 12.21 -9.72 2.67
CA GLN A 421 11.46 -9.30 1.50
C GLN A 421 12.40 -8.81 0.42
N ASN A 422 12.01 -9.05 -0.82
CA ASN A 422 12.63 -8.43 -1.98
C ASN A 422 12.09 -7.01 -2.15
N GLN A 423 12.85 -6.16 -2.85
CA GLN A 423 12.45 -4.80 -3.15
C GLN A 423 12.59 -4.54 -4.65
N LEU A 424 11.55 -3.96 -5.26
CA LEU A 424 11.65 -3.38 -6.60
C LEU A 424 12.37 -2.03 -6.47
N THR A 425 13.54 -1.88 -7.08
CA THR A 425 14.21 -0.57 -7.10
C THR A 425 13.59 0.35 -8.15
N PRO A 426 13.82 1.67 -8.10
CA PRO A 426 13.38 2.58 -9.16
C PRO A 426 13.84 2.15 -10.57
N GLU A 427 15.05 1.60 -10.68
CA GLU A 427 15.58 1.07 -11.94
C GLU A 427 14.81 -0.16 -12.42
N ASN A 428 14.45 -1.08 -11.51
CA ASN A 428 13.60 -2.23 -11.84
C ASN A 428 12.23 -1.77 -12.34
N ILE A 429 11.61 -0.81 -11.64
CA ILE A 429 10.31 -0.23 -12.03
C ILE A 429 10.41 0.40 -13.42
N GLN A 430 11.44 1.24 -13.66
CA GLN A 430 11.63 1.91 -14.93
C GLN A 430 11.81 0.91 -16.08
N LYS A 431 12.57 -0.16 -15.87
CA LYS A 431 12.74 -1.22 -16.88
C LYS A 431 11.40 -1.85 -17.28
N VAL A 432 10.56 -2.20 -16.30
CA VAL A 432 9.22 -2.77 -16.57
C VAL A 432 8.33 -1.76 -17.31
N VAL A 433 8.36 -0.49 -16.91
CA VAL A 433 7.60 0.59 -17.56
C VAL A 433 8.04 0.81 -19.00
N ASP A 434 9.36 0.84 -19.25
CA ASP A 434 9.92 1.03 -20.60
C ASP A 434 9.54 -0.14 -21.51
N THR A 435 9.64 -1.38 -21.02
CA THR A 435 9.20 -2.57 -21.76
C THR A 435 7.70 -2.57 -22.03
N TYR A 436 6.88 -2.15 -21.06
CA TYR A 436 5.44 -1.98 -21.26
C TYR A 436 5.12 -0.96 -22.35
N LYS A 437 5.80 0.20 -22.33
CA LYS A 437 5.59 1.28 -23.31
C LYS A 437 6.09 0.92 -24.70
N ALA A 438 7.22 0.23 -24.80
CA ALA A 438 7.75 -0.26 -26.07
C ALA A 438 6.81 -1.30 -26.71
N ARG A 439 6.21 -2.17 -25.88
CA ARG A 439 5.27 -3.22 -26.31
C ARG A 439 5.89 -4.14 -27.38
N GLU A 440 7.18 -4.45 -27.22
CA GLU A 440 7.95 -5.30 -28.13
C GLU A 440 8.42 -6.58 -27.42
N THR A 441 8.70 -7.62 -28.20
CA THR A 441 9.34 -8.85 -27.71
C THR A 441 10.81 -8.55 -27.41
N THR A 442 11.24 -8.83 -26.18
CA THR A 442 12.62 -8.70 -25.71
C THR A 442 13.10 -10.07 -25.26
N ASP A 443 14.25 -10.51 -25.77
CA ASP A 443 14.80 -11.82 -25.48
C ASP A 443 14.84 -12.09 -23.96
N LYS A 444 14.31 -13.25 -23.56
CA LYS A 444 14.20 -13.71 -22.17
C LYS A 444 13.48 -12.79 -21.18
N TYR A 445 12.76 -11.76 -21.64
CA TYR A 445 12.15 -10.76 -20.75
C TYR A 445 10.71 -10.43 -21.11
N SER A 446 10.39 -10.24 -22.38
CA SER A 446 9.02 -9.96 -22.81
C SER A 446 8.65 -10.65 -24.11
N TYR A 447 7.37 -10.95 -24.27
CA TYR A 447 6.85 -11.58 -25.48
C TYR A 447 5.47 -11.03 -25.83
N LEU A 448 5.29 -10.57 -27.07
CA LEU A 448 4.02 -10.06 -27.56
C LEU A 448 3.23 -11.16 -28.28
N ALA A 449 2.42 -11.90 -27.53
CA ALA A 449 1.67 -13.04 -28.01
C ALA A 449 0.42 -12.67 -28.82
N SER A 450 0.19 -13.40 -29.90
CA SER A 450 -1.06 -13.38 -30.67
C SER A 450 -2.20 -14.12 -29.94
N LEU A 451 -3.45 -13.86 -30.33
CA LEU A 451 -4.60 -14.60 -29.77
C LEU A 451 -4.55 -16.08 -30.14
N GLU A 452 -4.02 -16.40 -31.32
CA GLU A 452 -3.84 -17.76 -31.81
C GLU A 452 -2.88 -18.55 -30.91
N GLU A 453 -1.71 -17.99 -30.58
CA GLU A 453 -0.75 -18.61 -29.66
C GLU A 453 -1.31 -18.81 -28.25
N ILE A 454 -2.14 -17.86 -27.78
CA ILE A 454 -2.81 -17.97 -26.48
C ILE A 454 -3.86 -19.07 -26.51
N ALA A 455 -4.61 -19.19 -27.62
CA ALA A 455 -5.61 -20.25 -27.80
C ALA A 455 -4.94 -21.64 -27.91
N GLU A 456 -3.81 -21.76 -28.61
CA GLU A 456 -2.98 -22.98 -28.67
C GLU A 456 -2.45 -23.39 -27.29
N ASN A 457 -2.27 -22.43 -26.39
CA ASN A 457 -1.93 -22.66 -24.98
C ASN A 457 -3.14 -22.87 -24.08
N ASP A 458 -4.32 -23.20 -24.61
CA ASP A 458 -5.58 -23.40 -23.86
C ASP A 458 -5.94 -22.19 -22.98
N TYR A 459 -5.64 -20.98 -23.47
CA TYR A 459 -5.78 -19.72 -22.74
C TYR A 459 -5.03 -19.72 -21.40
N ASN A 460 -4.00 -20.55 -21.23
CA ASN A 460 -3.16 -20.56 -20.05
C ASN A 460 -2.16 -19.41 -20.13
N LEU A 461 -2.26 -18.44 -19.21
CA LEU A 461 -1.41 -17.25 -19.17
C LEU A 461 -0.15 -17.43 -18.31
N ASN A 462 0.23 -18.68 -17.97
CA ASN A 462 1.45 -18.91 -17.21
C ASN A 462 2.66 -18.40 -17.99
N ILE A 463 3.37 -17.43 -17.42
CA ILE A 463 4.37 -16.60 -18.11
C ILE A 463 5.48 -17.44 -18.79
N PRO A 464 6.00 -18.53 -18.19
CA PRO A 464 7.01 -19.38 -18.84
C PRO A 464 6.56 -20.08 -20.14
N ARG A 465 5.26 -20.02 -20.51
CA ARG A 465 4.77 -20.49 -21.80
C ARG A 465 5.04 -19.53 -22.96
N TYR A 466 5.33 -18.26 -22.64
CA TYR A 466 5.47 -17.17 -23.60
C TYR A 466 6.86 -16.54 -23.53
N VAL A 467 7.41 -16.41 -22.33
CA VAL A 467 8.76 -15.88 -22.11
C VAL A 467 9.67 -17.03 -21.71
N ASP A 468 10.55 -17.45 -22.63
CA ASP A 468 11.57 -18.44 -22.32
C ASP A 468 12.71 -17.77 -21.54
N THR A 469 12.74 -18.02 -20.23
CA THR A 469 13.81 -17.52 -19.35
C THR A 469 14.94 -18.53 -19.14
N PHE A 470 14.95 -19.64 -19.88
CA PHE A 470 15.99 -20.65 -19.74
C PHE A 470 17.36 -20.06 -20.10
N GLU A 471 18.32 -20.29 -19.22
CA GLU A 471 19.74 -20.05 -19.48
C GLU A 471 20.39 -21.41 -19.61
N GLU A 472 20.96 -21.71 -20.78
CA GLU A 472 21.84 -22.87 -20.92
C GLU A 472 22.99 -22.69 -19.93
N GLU A 473 23.14 -23.62 -18.98
CA GLU A 473 24.29 -23.64 -18.09
C GLU A 473 25.57 -23.67 -18.94
N GLU A 474 26.52 -22.78 -18.66
CA GLU A 474 27.82 -22.82 -19.35
C GLU A 474 28.42 -24.22 -19.18
N GLU A 475 28.79 -24.86 -20.30
CA GLU A 475 29.43 -26.16 -20.27
C GLU A 475 30.70 -26.07 -19.41
N ILE A 476 30.66 -26.70 -18.23
CA ILE A 476 31.82 -26.78 -17.36
C ILE A 476 32.90 -27.57 -18.12
N ASP A 477 34.03 -26.92 -18.42
CA ASP A 477 35.20 -27.61 -18.94
C ASP A 477 35.76 -28.54 -17.84
N LEU A 478 35.28 -29.78 -17.84
CA LEU A 478 35.69 -30.82 -16.90
C LEU A 478 37.21 -31.10 -16.97
N VAL A 479 37.87 -30.80 -18.09
CA VAL A 479 39.32 -30.95 -18.23
C VAL A 479 40.03 -29.81 -17.52
N ALA A 480 39.57 -28.57 -17.68
CA ALA A 480 40.10 -27.42 -16.95
C ALA A 480 39.92 -27.59 -15.43
N VAL A 481 38.71 -27.93 -14.96
CA VAL A 481 38.42 -28.15 -13.54
C VAL A 481 39.27 -29.29 -12.97
N ARG A 482 39.46 -30.38 -13.72
CA ARG A 482 40.34 -31.48 -13.29
C ARG A 482 41.81 -31.05 -13.21
N THR A 483 42.26 -30.22 -14.16
CA THR A 483 43.64 -29.70 -14.20
C THR A 483 43.89 -28.78 -13.00
N GLU A 484 42.97 -27.87 -12.72
CA GLU A 484 43.00 -26.99 -11.55
C GLU A 484 43.01 -27.79 -10.25
N ARG A 485 42.15 -28.82 -10.14
CA ARG A 485 42.13 -29.71 -8.97
C ARG A 485 43.48 -30.38 -8.74
N LEU A 486 44.12 -30.88 -9.80
CA LEU A 486 45.43 -31.52 -9.71
C LEU A 486 46.54 -30.52 -9.33
N ALA A 487 46.48 -29.30 -9.85
CA ALA A 487 47.41 -28.23 -9.47
C ALA A 487 47.28 -27.89 -7.98
N LEU A 488 46.05 -27.69 -7.49
CA LEU A 488 45.78 -27.42 -6.07
C LEU A 488 46.19 -28.59 -5.16
N GLN A 489 46.08 -29.84 -5.62
CA GLN A 489 46.58 -30.99 -4.86
C GLN A 489 48.11 -31.00 -4.74
N ASN A 490 48.82 -30.58 -5.79
CA ASN A 490 50.27 -30.45 -5.73
C ASN A 490 50.70 -29.29 -4.83
N GLU A 491 50.05 -28.14 -4.96
CA GLU A 491 50.31 -26.96 -4.11
C GLU A 491 50.04 -27.26 -2.62
N LEU A 492 48.95 -27.99 -2.32
CA LEU A 492 48.67 -28.46 -0.97
C LEU A 492 49.78 -29.39 -0.44
N ALA A 493 50.26 -30.32 -1.28
CA ALA A 493 51.33 -31.23 -0.88
C ALA A 493 52.67 -30.48 -0.62
N GLU A 494 52.96 -29.45 -1.41
CA GLU A 494 54.12 -28.57 -1.20
C GLU A 494 53.98 -27.79 0.12
N LEU A 495 52.81 -27.20 0.38
CA LEU A 495 52.53 -26.49 1.63
C LEU A 495 52.56 -27.41 2.85
N GLU A 496 52.10 -28.66 2.73
CA GLU A 496 52.18 -29.65 3.81
C GLU A 496 53.63 -30.03 4.12
N ALA A 497 54.48 -30.14 3.09
CA ALA A 497 55.92 -30.39 3.28
C ALA A 497 56.61 -29.19 3.94
N GLU A 498 56.36 -27.96 3.48
CA GLU A 498 56.90 -26.73 4.07
C GLU A 498 56.45 -26.56 5.53
N MET A 499 55.17 -26.87 5.81
CA MET A 499 54.64 -26.86 7.17
C MET A 499 55.32 -27.92 8.05
N ALA A 500 55.62 -29.11 7.52
CA ALA A 500 56.33 -30.15 8.26
C ALA A 500 57.76 -29.72 8.61
N ASP A 501 58.48 -29.11 7.66
CA ASP A 501 59.83 -28.57 7.89
C ASP A 501 59.81 -27.49 9.01
N TYR A 502 58.85 -26.56 8.97
CA TYR A 502 58.69 -25.56 10.03
C TYR A 502 58.36 -26.18 11.40
N LEU A 503 57.54 -27.22 11.43
CA LEU A 503 57.22 -27.93 12.67
C LEU A 503 58.44 -28.66 13.23
N GLU A 504 59.31 -29.21 12.38
CA GLU A 504 60.57 -29.82 12.78
C GLU A 504 61.55 -28.77 13.35
N GLU A 505 61.72 -27.62 12.69
CA GLU A 505 62.54 -26.51 13.19
C GLU A 505 62.09 -25.99 14.56
N LEU A 506 60.78 -26.00 14.83
CA LEU A 506 60.19 -25.56 16.09
C LEU A 506 60.17 -26.63 17.19
N GLY A 507 60.68 -27.84 16.92
CA GLY A 507 60.76 -28.94 17.89
C GLY A 507 59.46 -29.71 18.10
N TYR A 508 58.52 -29.63 17.16
CA TYR A 508 57.25 -30.36 17.13
C TYR A 508 57.23 -31.51 16.12
N GLY A 509 58.37 -31.83 15.49
CA GLY A 509 58.49 -33.02 14.63
C GLY A 509 58.23 -34.30 15.42
N ALA A 510 57.34 -35.16 14.92
CA ALA A 510 57.06 -36.48 15.46
C ALA A 510 58.07 -37.52 14.96
#